data_AF-A0A7S1HYM3-F1
#
_entry.id   AF-A0A7S1HYM3-F1
#
_cell.length_a   1.000
_cell.length_b   1.000
_cell.length_c   1.000
_cell.angle_alpha   90.00
_cell.angle_beta   90.00
_cell.angle_gamma   90.00
#
_symmetry.space_group_name_H-M   'P 1'
#
loop_
_entity.id
_entity.type
_entity.pdbx_description
1 polymer ?
#
loop_
_entity_poly.entity_id
_entity_poly.type
_entity_poly.pdbx_seq_one_letter_code
_entity_poly.pdbx_strand_id
1 'polypeptide(L)'
;DNCVEKAGTNINSPSSKEILMGRFLSLFLLLAVVLSCFAADAPVSEETIRKMKVKDLKKFLDDRGVECDNCVEKADFVKKAVAAAATPILASKKPKEVNKTPIEKQWAPTVQEICKSETEKEDFCKQLKGVIDGSFFQYMRKYKRDLSCVESHAAELSFKHPFATIYKKIVKETIQWMLKENTKKQDAVRKKYEARFTHWLRDVCLENPNPMYEELGEMGANVKAGGGKRRRDEL
;
A
#
# COMPACT_ATOMS: atom_id res chain seq x y z
N ASP A 1 28.71 30.15 -4.51
CA ASP A 1 29.96 30.11 -3.74
C ASP A 1 30.15 28.77 -3.05
N ASN A 2 31.38 28.26 -3.16
CA ASN A 2 31.97 27.05 -2.56
C ASN A 2 31.56 25.71 -3.19
N CYS A 3 32.45 24.74 -3.48
CA CYS A 3 33.91 24.65 -3.50
C CYS A 3 34.24 23.54 -4.51
N VAL A 4 35.10 23.80 -5.50
CA VAL A 4 35.64 22.78 -6.42
C VAL A 4 37.13 22.66 -6.13
N GLU A 5 37.49 21.72 -5.27
CA GLU A 5 38.90 21.32 -5.09
C GLU A 5 39.32 20.44 -6.27
N LYS A 6 40.25 20.97 -7.08
CA LYS A 6 40.98 20.19 -8.09
C LYS A 6 42.15 19.49 -7.39
N ALA A 7 42.02 18.18 -7.19
CA ALA A 7 43.15 17.33 -6.81
C ALA A 7 44.03 17.08 -8.05
N GLY A 8 45.25 17.62 -8.03
CA GLY A 8 46.28 17.30 -9.02
C GLY A 8 46.93 15.96 -8.70
N THR A 9 46.71 14.96 -9.55
CA THR A 9 47.40 13.67 -9.46
C THR A 9 48.75 13.72 -10.18
N ASN A 10 49.82 13.56 -9.42
CA ASN A 10 51.18 13.37 -9.91
C ASN A 10 51.32 11.94 -10.48
N ILE A 11 51.62 11.83 -11.78
CA ILE A 11 51.67 10.57 -12.52
C ILE A 11 53.14 10.14 -12.61
N ASN A 12 53.59 9.32 -11.67
CA ASN A 12 54.85 8.59 -11.80
C ASN A 12 54.64 7.42 -12.77
N SER A 13 55.37 7.43 -13.89
CA SER A 13 55.32 6.38 -14.91
C SER A 13 55.94 5.07 -14.39
N PRO A 14 55.20 3.96 -14.33
CA PRO A 14 55.69 2.70 -13.79
C PRO A 14 56.63 1.98 -14.77
N SER A 15 57.65 1.33 -14.20
CA SER A 15 58.68 0.54 -14.89
C SER A 15 58.09 -0.68 -15.60
N SER A 16 58.60 -1.01 -16.79
CA SER A 16 58.06 -2.04 -17.70
C SER A 16 57.96 -3.46 -17.11
N LYS A 17 58.67 -3.78 -16.03
CA LYS A 17 58.57 -5.08 -15.34
C LYS A 17 57.32 -5.21 -14.46
N GLU A 18 56.77 -4.09 -13.96
CA GLU A 18 55.54 -4.09 -13.17
C GLU A 18 54.28 -4.24 -14.03
N ILE A 19 54.36 -3.84 -15.31
CA ILE A 19 53.25 -3.94 -16.27
C ILE A 19 52.92 -5.41 -16.59
N LEU A 20 53.93 -6.30 -16.61
CA LEU A 20 53.71 -7.72 -16.93
C LEU A 20 53.09 -8.49 -15.76
N MET A 21 53.54 -8.24 -14.52
CA MET A 21 52.97 -8.88 -13.32
C MET A 21 51.54 -8.40 -13.02
N GLY A 22 51.24 -7.12 -13.23
CA GLY A 22 49.89 -6.57 -13.06
C GLY A 22 48.85 -7.17 -14.00
N ARG A 23 49.26 -7.57 -15.23
CA ARG A 23 48.36 -8.19 -16.21
C ARG A 23 47.93 -9.61 -15.83
N PHE A 24 48.84 -10.40 -15.25
CA PHE A 24 48.49 -11.74 -14.75
C PHE A 24 47.59 -11.66 -13.51
N LEU A 25 47.90 -10.78 -12.55
CA LEU A 25 47.05 -10.58 -11.38
C LEU A 25 45.64 -10.11 -11.76
N SER A 26 45.52 -9.22 -12.73
CA SER A 26 44.22 -8.75 -13.24
C SER A 26 43.40 -9.86 -13.89
N LEU A 27 44.03 -10.73 -14.69
CA LEU A 27 43.37 -11.90 -15.30
C LEU A 27 42.91 -12.92 -14.24
N PHE A 28 43.73 -13.20 -13.23
CA PHE A 28 43.33 -14.09 -12.13
C PHE A 28 42.19 -13.50 -11.29
N LEU A 29 42.18 -12.18 -11.07
CA LEU A 29 41.09 -11.50 -10.36
C LEU A 29 39.78 -11.56 -11.17
N LEU A 30 39.83 -11.33 -12.48
CA LEU A 30 38.66 -11.46 -13.36
C LEU A 30 38.15 -12.92 -13.41
N LEU A 31 39.04 -13.90 -13.47
CA LEU A 31 38.65 -15.31 -13.46
C LEU A 31 37.98 -15.70 -12.13
N ALA A 32 38.51 -15.22 -11.00
CA ALA A 32 37.92 -15.45 -9.68
C ALA A 32 36.54 -14.78 -9.52
N VAL A 33 36.34 -13.60 -10.11
CA VAL A 33 35.04 -12.91 -10.14
C VAL A 33 34.03 -13.64 -11.03
N VAL A 34 34.46 -14.17 -12.18
CA VAL A 34 33.58 -14.96 -13.05
C VAL A 34 33.20 -16.29 -12.39
N LEU A 35 34.13 -16.96 -11.70
CA LEU A 35 33.81 -18.20 -10.97
C LEU A 35 32.86 -17.97 -9.79
N SER A 36 32.93 -16.83 -9.09
CA SER A 36 32.05 -16.54 -7.96
C SER A 36 30.61 -16.22 -8.37
N CYS A 37 30.36 -15.86 -9.63
CA CYS A 37 29.02 -15.66 -10.17
C CYS A 37 28.23 -16.96 -10.41
N PHE A 38 28.88 -18.13 -10.36
CA PHE A 38 28.23 -19.45 -10.53
C PHE A 38 28.04 -20.19 -9.19
N ALA A 39 27.88 -19.46 -8.08
CA ALA A 39 27.30 -20.04 -6.87
C ALA A 39 25.84 -20.44 -7.19
N ALA A 40 25.68 -21.64 -7.73
CA ALA A 40 24.39 -22.24 -8.02
C ALA A 40 23.56 -22.21 -6.74
N ASP A 41 22.38 -21.60 -6.83
CA ASP A 41 21.42 -21.48 -5.75
C ASP A 41 21.10 -22.91 -5.27
N ALA A 42 21.69 -23.31 -4.14
CA ALA A 42 21.55 -24.67 -3.64
C ALA A 42 20.05 -24.93 -3.39
N PRO A 43 19.50 -26.07 -3.85
CA PRO A 43 18.09 -26.35 -3.67
C PRO A 43 17.74 -26.29 -2.17
N VAL A 44 16.76 -25.46 -1.83
CA VAL A 44 16.34 -25.27 -0.44
C VAL A 44 15.77 -26.58 0.07
N SER A 45 16.37 -27.14 1.13
CA SER A 45 15.92 -28.40 1.70
C SER A 45 14.51 -28.30 2.29
N GLU A 46 13.76 -29.40 2.24
CA GLU A 46 12.42 -29.49 2.83
C GLU A 46 12.41 -29.16 4.33
N GLU A 47 13.46 -29.57 5.07
CA GLU A 47 13.60 -29.25 6.49
C GLU A 47 13.71 -27.75 6.74
N THR A 48 14.43 -27.04 5.86
CA THR A 48 14.54 -25.58 5.92
C THR A 48 13.18 -24.94 5.71
N ILE A 49 12.39 -25.41 4.74
CA ILE A 49 11.04 -24.91 4.47
C ILE A 49 10.11 -25.13 5.68
N ARG A 50 10.16 -26.29 6.32
CA ARG A 50 9.35 -26.60 7.52
C ARG A 50 9.63 -25.65 8.70
N LYS A 51 10.89 -25.20 8.84
CA LYS A 51 11.34 -24.29 9.89
C LYS A 51 10.95 -22.82 9.65
N MET A 52 10.58 -22.44 8.42
CA MET A 52 10.17 -21.07 8.09
C MET A 52 8.90 -20.63 8.83
N LYS A 53 8.78 -19.32 9.09
CA LYS A 53 7.53 -18.71 9.61
C LYS A 53 6.53 -18.58 8.46
N VAL A 54 5.23 -18.49 8.78
CA VAL A 54 4.17 -18.32 7.75
C VAL A 54 4.42 -17.10 6.86
N LYS A 55 4.97 -16.00 7.41
CA LYS A 55 5.34 -14.81 6.63
C LYS A 55 6.42 -15.11 5.59
N ASP A 56 7.44 -15.87 5.98
CA ASP A 56 8.55 -16.24 5.09
C ASP A 56 8.10 -17.24 4.02
N LEU A 57 7.20 -18.18 4.39
CA LEU A 57 6.57 -19.09 3.44
C LEU A 57 5.73 -18.36 2.38
N LYS A 58 4.96 -17.34 2.78
CA LYS A 58 4.21 -16.50 1.84
C LYS A 58 5.15 -15.77 0.87
N LYS A 59 6.25 -15.21 1.37
CA LYS A 59 7.26 -14.58 0.53
C LYS A 59 7.91 -15.58 -0.43
N PHE A 60 8.28 -16.76 0.07
CA PHE A 60 8.87 -17.84 -0.73
C PHE A 60 7.99 -18.28 -1.91
N LEU A 61 6.67 -18.35 -1.67
CA LEU A 61 5.67 -18.65 -2.68
C LEU A 61 5.46 -17.49 -3.66
N ASP A 62 5.41 -16.24 -3.18
CA ASP A 62 5.26 -15.03 -4.00
C ASP A 62 6.46 -14.81 -4.94
N ASP A 63 7.68 -15.03 -4.44
CA ASP A 63 8.93 -14.97 -5.23
C ASP A 63 8.91 -15.99 -6.40
N ARG A 64 8.08 -17.04 -6.31
CA ARG A 64 7.88 -18.07 -7.34
C ARG A 64 6.57 -17.93 -8.10
N GLY A 65 5.78 -16.89 -7.82
CA GLY A 65 4.48 -16.67 -8.44
C GLY A 65 3.42 -17.74 -8.12
N VAL A 66 3.53 -18.40 -6.97
CA VAL A 66 2.57 -19.42 -6.53
C VAL A 66 1.59 -18.82 -5.53
N GLU A 67 0.33 -18.67 -5.93
CA GLU A 67 -0.73 -18.19 -5.04
C GLU A 67 -1.28 -19.33 -4.15
N CYS A 68 -1.68 -18.99 -2.92
CA CYS A 68 -2.36 -19.93 -2.04
C CYS A 68 -3.66 -19.39 -1.46
N ASP A 69 -4.73 -19.47 -2.26
CA ASP A 69 -6.05 -18.96 -1.89
C ASP A 69 -6.72 -19.76 -0.76
N ASN A 70 -6.37 -21.05 -0.61
CA ASN A 70 -6.99 -21.97 0.34
C ASN A 70 -6.03 -22.47 1.45
N CYS A 71 -4.90 -21.81 1.68
CA CYS A 71 -4.00 -22.16 2.79
C CYS A 71 -4.51 -21.53 4.09
N VAL A 72 -5.14 -22.31 4.96
CA VAL A 72 -5.62 -21.82 6.28
C VAL A 72 -4.55 -22.10 7.34
N GLU A 73 -3.91 -23.26 7.28
CA GLU A 73 -2.93 -23.68 8.28
C GLU A 73 -1.50 -23.56 7.78
N LYS A 74 -0.53 -23.46 8.69
CA LYS A 74 0.91 -23.47 8.34
C LYS A 74 1.29 -24.69 7.50
N ALA A 75 0.68 -25.84 7.78
CA ALA A 75 0.94 -27.09 7.06
C ALA A 75 0.61 -26.96 5.56
N ASP A 76 -0.43 -26.22 5.18
CA ASP A 76 -0.81 -26.00 3.78
C ASP A 76 0.24 -25.17 3.05
N PHE A 77 0.74 -24.10 3.70
CA PHE A 77 1.81 -23.27 3.17
C PHE A 77 3.10 -24.09 2.98
N VAL A 78 3.45 -24.94 3.94
CA VAL A 78 4.63 -25.82 3.84
C VAL A 78 4.47 -26.80 2.68
N LYS A 79 3.33 -27.49 2.56
CA LYS A 79 3.07 -28.42 1.44
C LYS A 79 3.21 -27.73 0.08
N LYS A 80 2.63 -26.53 -0.08
CA LYS A 80 2.76 -25.75 -1.30
C LYS A 80 4.20 -25.27 -1.54
N ALA A 81 4.91 -24.83 -0.50
CA ALA A 81 6.29 -24.35 -0.63
C ALA A 81 7.25 -25.48 -1.02
N VAL A 82 7.06 -26.69 -0.49
CA VAL A 82 7.83 -27.87 -0.89
C VAL A 82 7.56 -28.21 -2.36
N ALA A 83 6.29 -28.20 -2.80
CA ALA A 83 5.95 -28.42 -4.20
C ALA A 83 6.53 -27.34 -5.14
N ALA A 84 6.57 -26.08 -4.68
CA ALA A 84 7.13 -24.95 -5.41
C ALA A 84 8.67 -24.86 -5.34
N ALA A 85 9.35 -25.69 -4.54
CA ALA A 85 10.79 -25.58 -4.34
C ALA A 85 11.59 -25.77 -5.64
N ALA A 86 11.07 -26.59 -6.57
CA ALA A 86 11.63 -26.80 -7.91
C ALA A 86 11.26 -25.70 -8.92
N THR A 87 10.30 -24.84 -8.61
CA THR A 87 9.90 -23.74 -9.48
C THR A 87 10.98 -22.64 -9.45
N PRO A 88 11.51 -22.21 -10.61
CA PRO A 88 12.48 -21.13 -10.65
C PRO A 88 11.87 -19.85 -10.10
N ILE A 89 12.70 -19.07 -9.39
CA ILE A 89 12.30 -17.75 -8.92
C ILE A 89 11.94 -16.93 -10.15
N LEU A 90 10.70 -16.43 -10.19
CA LEU A 90 10.31 -15.49 -11.24
C LEU A 90 11.16 -14.25 -11.00
N ALA A 91 12.04 -13.93 -11.96
CA ALA A 91 12.92 -12.76 -11.90
C ALA A 91 12.14 -11.61 -11.29
N SER A 92 12.55 -11.27 -10.06
CA SER A 92 11.70 -10.62 -9.05
C SER A 92 10.76 -9.63 -9.70
N LYS A 93 9.45 -9.87 -9.56
CA LYS A 93 8.41 -8.90 -9.91
C LYS A 93 8.90 -7.59 -9.29
N LYS A 94 9.36 -6.64 -10.13
CA LYS A 94 10.01 -5.40 -9.66
C LYS A 94 9.20 -4.92 -8.47
N PRO A 95 9.82 -4.67 -7.29
CA PRO A 95 9.11 -4.37 -6.06
C PRO A 95 7.95 -3.46 -6.45
N LYS A 96 6.70 -3.96 -6.31
CA LYS A 96 5.51 -3.31 -6.90
C LYS A 96 5.72 -1.82 -6.71
N GLU A 97 5.93 -1.10 -7.82
CA GLU A 97 6.40 0.27 -7.74
C GLU A 97 5.40 1.01 -6.87
N VAL A 98 5.80 1.29 -5.63
CA VAL A 98 4.91 1.89 -4.65
C VAL A 98 4.58 3.21 -5.27
N ASN A 99 3.32 3.38 -5.67
CA ASN A 99 2.91 4.55 -6.41
C ASN A 99 3.26 5.79 -5.57
N LYS A 100 4.33 6.48 -5.96
CA LYS A 100 4.86 7.65 -5.23
C LYS A 100 3.96 8.88 -5.40
N THR A 101 2.86 8.74 -6.14
CA THR A 101 1.86 9.79 -6.27
C THR A 101 1.34 10.15 -4.87
N PRO A 102 1.40 11.43 -4.48
CA PRO A 102 0.82 11.88 -3.23
C PRO A 102 -0.63 11.40 -3.11
N ILE A 103 -1.02 10.93 -1.93
CA ILE A 103 -2.36 10.39 -1.64
C ILE A 103 -3.44 11.37 -2.10
N GLU A 104 -3.18 12.67 -1.99
CA GLU A 104 -4.01 13.77 -2.47
C GLU A 104 -4.39 13.64 -3.95
N LYS A 105 -3.39 13.35 -4.79
CA LYS A 105 -3.59 13.22 -6.23
C LYS A 105 -4.31 11.92 -6.61
N GLN A 106 -4.16 10.88 -5.79
CA GLN A 106 -4.82 9.59 -6.02
C GLN A 106 -6.33 9.66 -5.70
N TRP A 107 -6.74 10.46 -4.70
CA TRP A 107 -8.16 10.58 -4.31
C TRP A 107 -8.95 11.60 -5.13
N ALA A 108 -8.30 12.63 -5.68
CA ALA A 108 -8.99 13.68 -6.43
C ALA A 108 -9.93 13.15 -7.55
N PRO A 109 -9.54 12.15 -8.37
CA PRO A 109 -10.44 11.55 -9.36
C PRO A 109 -11.65 10.86 -8.73
N THR A 110 -11.45 10.14 -7.62
CA THR A 110 -12.52 9.42 -6.92
C THR A 110 -13.56 10.38 -6.35
N VAL A 111 -13.12 11.47 -5.73
CA VAL A 111 -14.03 12.52 -5.23
C VAL A 111 -14.82 13.16 -6.36
N GLN A 112 -14.16 13.42 -7.48
CA GLN A 112 -14.82 14.01 -8.65
C GLN A 112 -15.85 13.06 -9.27
N GLU A 113 -15.54 11.76 -9.35
CA GLU A 113 -16.46 10.72 -9.81
C GLU A 113 -17.70 10.62 -8.92
N ILE A 114 -17.52 10.52 -7.59
CA ILE A 114 -18.65 10.46 -6.65
C ILE A 114 -19.49 11.73 -6.76
N CYS A 115 -18.85 12.91 -6.82
CA CYS A 115 -19.58 14.17 -6.91
C CYS A 115 -20.44 14.23 -8.18
N LYS A 116 -19.87 13.87 -9.34
CA LYS A 116 -20.61 13.82 -10.61
C LYS A 116 -21.75 12.80 -10.59
N SER A 117 -21.62 11.72 -9.81
CA SER A 117 -22.69 10.73 -9.67
C SER A 117 -23.87 11.20 -8.81
N GLU A 118 -23.65 12.18 -7.93
CA GLU A 118 -24.68 12.69 -7.01
C GLU A 118 -25.25 14.05 -7.46
N THR A 119 -24.57 14.80 -8.33
CA THR A 119 -25.03 16.12 -8.81
C THR A 119 -24.38 16.53 -10.13
N GLU A 120 -25.13 17.25 -10.98
CA GLU A 120 -24.64 17.84 -12.23
C GLU A 120 -23.97 19.21 -12.04
N LYS A 121 -24.04 19.78 -10.82
CA LYS A 121 -23.55 21.13 -10.54
C LYS A 121 -22.01 21.15 -10.42
N GLU A 122 -21.32 21.56 -11.48
CA GLU A 122 -19.84 21.60 -11.50
C GLU A 122 -19.24 22.48 -10.39
N ASP A 123 -19.83 23.64 -10.12
CA ASP A 123 -19.37 24.55 -9.06
C ASP A 123 -19.46 23.93 -7.67
N PHE A 124 -20.47 23.07 -7.44
CA PHE A 124 -20.59 22.33 -6.20
C PHE A 124 -19.43 21.35 -6.04
N CYS A 125 -19.06 20.63 -7.11
CA CYS A 125 -17.92 19.71 -7.06
C CYS A 125 -16.58 20.42 -6.84
N LYS A 126 -16.41 21.63 -7.39
CA LYS A 126 -15.23 22.47 -7.10
C LYS A 126 -15.17 22.85 -5.62
N GLN A 127 -16.30 23.24 -5.03
CA GLN A 127 -16.37 23.59 -3.60
C GLN A 127 -16.13 22.38 -2.69
N LEU A 128 -16.76 21.24 -3.00
CA LEU A 128 -16.57 19.99 -2.26
C LEU A 128 -15.10 19.56 -2.27
N LYS A 129 -14.45 19.64 -3.44
CA LYS A 129 -13.02 19.37 -3.56
C LYS A 129 -12.21 20.26 -2.62
N GLY A 130 -12.51 21.55 -2.53
CA GLY A 130 -11.84 22.45 -1.59
C GLY A 130 -12.04 22.06 -0.12
N VAL A 131 -13.26 21.63 0.26
CA VAL A 131 -13.57 21.17 1.62
C VAL A 131 -12.80 19.89 1.96
N ILE A 132 -12.79 18.92 1.04
CA ILE A 132 -12.06 17.67 1.19
C ILE A 132 -10.57 17.97 1.23
N ASP A 133 -10.01 18.65 0.22
CA ASP A 133 -8.58 18.93 0.14
C ASP A 133 -8.07 19.70 1.37
N GLY A 134 -8.87 20.66 1.84
CA GLY A 134 -8.57 21.46 3.01
C GLY A 134 -8.69 20.68 4.32
N SER A 135 -9.77 19.93 4.54
CA SER A 135 -10.06 19.34 5.85
C SER A 135 -9.48 17.93 5.97
N PHE A 136 -9.72 17.09 4.96
CA PHE A 136 -9.27 15.71 4.94
C PHE A 136 -7.74 15.62 4.92
N PHE A 137 -7.07 16.30 4.00
CA PHE A 137 -5.62 16.19 3.91
C PHE A 137 -4.88 17.00 4.97
N GLN A 138 -5.46 18.06 5.54
CA GLN A 138 -4.87 18.66 6.74
C GLN A 138 -4.94 17.69 7.91
N TYR A 139 -6.06 17.00 8.09
CA TYR A 139 -6.20 16.00 9.13
C TYR A 139 -5.26 14.81 8.89
N MET A 140 -5.23 14.24 7.68
CA MET A 140 -4.29 13.17 7.34
C MET A 140 -2.84 13.59 7.52
N ARG A 141 -2.45 14.84 7.18
CA ARG A 141 -1.10 15.35 7.43
C ARG A 141 -0.80 15.52 8.91
N LYS A 142 -1.77 15.98 9.71
CA LYS A 142 -1.64 16.07 11.17
C LYS A 142 -1.45 14.66 11.75
N TYR A 143 -2.34 13.75 11.36
CA TYR A 143 -2.34 12.38 11.82
C TYR A 143 -1.10 11.60 11.36
N LYS A 144 -0.57 11.89 10.16
CA LYS A 144 0.73 11.39 9.67
C LYS A 144 1.91 11.81 10.56
N ARG A 145 1.84 12.98 11.21
CA ARG A 145 2.86 13.41 12.17
C ARG A 145 2.73 12.69 13.50
N ASP A 146 1.49 12.45 13.93
CA ASP A 146 1.18 11.79 15.20
C ASP A 146 1.43 10.26 15.12
N LEU A 147 1.15 9.66 13.96
CA LEU A 147 1.55 8.32 13.57
C LEU A 147 2.93 8.36 12.91
N SER A 148 3.99 8.47 13.72
CA SER A 148 5.37 8.22 13.26
C SER A 148 5.59 6.83 12.65
N CYS A 149 4.58 5.94 12.72
CA CYS A 149 4.59 4.61 12.15
C CYS A 149 4.09 4.58 10.69
N VAL A 150 5.07 4.51 9.78
CA VAL A 150 5.00 3.87 8.46
C VAL A 150 4.19 4.62 7.38
N GLU A 151 4.79 5.67 6.82
CA GLU A 151 4.36 6.36 5.59
C GLU A 151 3.97 5.40 4.45
N SER A 152 4.71 4.29 4.30
CA SER A 152 4.44 3.30 3.26
C SER A 152 3.23 2.41 3.56
N HIS A 153 2.88 2.17 4.83
CA HIS A 153 1.72 1.37 5.20
C HIS A 153 0.43 2.17 5.14
N ALA A 154 0.45 3.45 5.52
CA ALA A 154 -0.75 4.29 5.48
C ALA A 154 -1.24 4.52 4.04
N ALA A 155 -0.33 4.78 3.10
CA ALA A 155 -0.67 4.88 1.68
C ALA A 155 -1.20 3.55 1.15
N GLU A 156 -0.52 2.44 1.43
CA GLU A 156 -0.95 1.11 1.00
C GLU A 156 -2.31 0.71 1.61
N LEU A 157 -2.55 0.97 2.89
CA LEU A 157 -3.80 0.71 3.61
C LEU A 157 -4.95 1.57 3.11
N SER A 158 -4.70 2.87 2.85
CA SER A 158 -5.75 3.81 2.45
C SER A 158 -6.44 3.43 1.12
N PHE A 159 -5.76 2.69 0.25
CA PHE A 159 -6.33 2.15 -0.99
C PHE A 159 -6.72 0.68 -0.90
N LYS A 160 -6.54 0.01 0.25
CA LYS A 160 -7.14 -1.31 0.47
C LYS A 160 -8.66 -1.15 0.49
N HIS A 161 -9.34 -2.14 -0.09
CA HIS A 161 -10.78 -2.15 -0.35
C HIS A 161 -11.67 -1.58 0.78
N PRO A 162 -11.42 -1.86 2.07
CA PRO A 162 -12.25 -1.34 3.14
C PRO A 162 -12.17 0.19 3.31
N PHE A 163 -10.96 0.76 3.28
CA PHE A 163 -10.75 2.20 3.41
C PHE A 163 -11.34 2.96 2.22
N ALA A 164 -11.14 2.41 1.01
CA ALA A 164 -11.75 2.91 -0.21
C ALA A 164 -13.27 3.00 -0.11
N THR A 165 -13.90 1.93 0.41
CA THR A 165 -15.36 1.84 0.53
C THR A 165 -15.91 2.85 1.52
N ILE A 166 -15.31 2.96 2.71
CA ILE A 166 -15.81 3.87 3.74
C ILE A 166 -15.59 5.33 3.35
N TYR A 167 -14.44 5.65 2.78
CA TYR A 167 -14.20 7.00 2.27
C TYR A 167 -15.28 7.41 1.25
N LYS A 168 -15.60 6.53 0.29
CA LYS A 168 -16.66 6.77 -0.70
C LYS A 168 -18.01 7.05 -0.02
N LYS A 169 -18.36 6.29 1.02
CA LYS A 169 -19.58 6.48 1.83
C LYS A 169 -19.58 7.85 2.50
N ILE A 170 -18.51 8.24 3.19
CA ILE A 170 -18.42 9.53 3.88
C ILE A 170 -18.55 10.69 2.89
N VAL A 171 -17.88 10.62 1.74
CA VAL A 171 -17.99 11.65 0.70
C VAL A 171 -19.43 11.75 0.18
N LYS A 172 -20.07 10.61 -0.11
CA LYS A 172 -21.46 10.56 -0.57
C LYS A 172 -22.43 11.17 0.43
N GLU A 173 -22.34 10.79 1.70
CA GLU A 173 -23.21 11.36 2.75
C GLU A 173 -22.98 12.85 2.95
N THR A 174 -21.73 13.31 2.79
CA THR A 174 -21.38 14.73 2.85
C THR A 174 -22.05 15.49 1.71
N ILE A 175 -22.00 14.96 0.48
CA ILE A 175 -22.66 15.54 -0.68
C ILE A 175 -24.16 15.66 -0.43
N GLN A 176 -24.81 14.56 -0.02
CA GLN A 176 -26.25 14.53 0.23
C GLN A 176 -26.66 15.55 1.31
N TRP A 177 -25.88 15.67 2.37
CA TRP A 177 -26.13 16.66 3.40
C TRP A 177 -25.96 18.10 2.88
N MET A 178 -24.90 18.40 2.13
CA MET A 178 -24.70 19.73 1.54
C MET A 178 -25.82 20.11 0.55
N LEU A 179 -26.32 19.14 -0.22
CA LEU A 179 -27.46 19.34 -1.13
C LEU A 179 -28.75 19.64 -0.35
N LYS A 180 -28.97 18.96 0.79
CA LYS A 180 -30.16 19.15 1.63
C LYS A 180 -30.21 20.51 2.32
N GLU A 181 -29.09 20.97 2.87
CA GLU A 181 -29.05 22.20 3.67
C GLU A 181 -28.98 23.48 2.83
N ASN A 182 -28.76 23.36 1.51
CA ASN A 182 -28.49 24.50 0.62
C ASN A 182 -27.42 25.45 1.20
N THR A 183 -26.46 24.90 1.97
CA THR A 183 -25.53 25.70 2.75
C THR A 183 -24.49 26.32 1.85
N LYS A 184 -24.60 27.64 1.65
CA LYS A 184 -23.51 28.44 1.07
C LYS A 184 -22.32 28.61 2.03
N LYS A 185 -22.48 28.26 3.32
CA LYS A 185 -21.47 28.45 4.37
C LYS A 185 -20.49 27.27 4.41
N GLN A 186 -19.39 27.38 3.67
CA GLN A 186 -18.31 26.37 3.61
C GLN A 186 -17.75 26.00 4.99
N ASP A 187 -17.69 26.94 5.95
CA ASP A 187 -17.16 26.67 7.30
C ASP A 187 -18.01 25.71 8.12
N ALA A 188 -19.34 25.77 7.98
CA ALA A 188 -20.24 24.86 8.68
C ALA A 188 -20.10 23.43 8.14
N VAL A 189 -19.97 23.32 6.80
CA VAL A 189 -19.68 22.05 6.12
C VAL A 189 -18.35 21.48 6.60
N ARG A 190 -17.31 22.32 6.60
CA ARG A 190 -15.97 21.95 7.04
C ARG A 190 -15.95 21.44 8.47
N LYS A 191 -16.54 22.16 9.44
CA LYS A 191 -16.57 21.75 10.84
C LYS A 191 -17.31 20.43 11.05
N LYS A 192 -18.45 20.23 10.38
CA LYS A 192 -19.24 19.00 10.50
C LYS A 192 -18.52 17.81 9.87
N TYR A 193 -17.92 18.02 8.69
CA TYR A 193 -17.09 17.03 8.01
C TYR A 193 -15.90 16.63 8.89
N GLU A 194 -15.17 17.62 9.42
CA GLU A 194 -14.01 17.40 10.29
C GLU A 194 -14.38 16.62 11.55
N ALA A 195 -15.48 16.96 12.23
CA ALA A 195 -15.93 16.24 13.43
C ALA A 195 -16.22 14.77 13.14
N ARG A 196 -16.97 14.48 12.08
CA ARG A 196 -17.35 13.11 11.71
C ARG A 196 -16.16 12.30 11.23
N PHE A 197 -15.29 12.92 10.43
CA PHE A 197 -14.11 12.28 9.89
C PHE A 197 -13.05 12.00 10.96
N THR A 198 -12.89 12.94 11.91
CA THR A 198 -11.99 12.79 13.06
C THR A 198 -12.39 11.60 13.93
N HIS A 199 -13.70 11.46 14.19
CA HIS A 199 -14.23 10.32 14.94
C HIS A 199 -13.88 9.01 14.22
N TRP A 200 -14.20 8.94 12.93
CA TRP A 200 -13.94 7.74 12.13
C TRP A 200 -12.45 7.38 12.05
N LEU A 201 -11.56 8.35 11.79
CA LEU A 201 -10.12 8.08 11.72
C LEU A 201 -9.56 7.61 13.07
N ARG A 202 -10.08 8.13 14.18
CA ARG A 202 -9.69 7.68 15.51
C ARG A 202 -10.09 6.22 15.72
N ASP A 203 -11.33 5.87 15.41
CA ASP A 203 -11.84 4.52 15.62
C ASP A 203 -11.06 3.49 14.79
N VAL A 204 -10.85 3.79 13.50
CA VAL A 204 -10.21 2.85 12.56
C VAL A 204 -8.70 2.75 12.76
N CYS A 205 -8.02 3.86 13.05
CA CYS A 205 -6.56 3.88 13.06
C CYS A 205 -5.95 3.73 14.47
N LEU A 206 -6.66 4.06 15.55
CA LEU A 206 -6.13 3.99 16.92
C LEU A 206 -6.71 2.86 17.75
N GLU A 207 -8.03 2.65 17.69
CA GLU A 207 -8.70 1.89 18.74
C GLU A 207 -8.98 0.45 18.33
N ASN A 208 -9.36 0.20 17.07
CA ASN A 208 -9.57 -1.15 16.56
C ASN A 208 -9.76 -1.12 15.03
N PRO A 209 -9.11 -1.96 14.21
CA PRO A 209 -9.48 -2.09 12.79
C PRO A 209 -10.78 -2.88 12.58
N ASN A 210 -11.37 -3.48 13.62
CA ASN A 210 -12.62 -4.26 13.55
C ASN A 210 -13.94 -3.48 13.27
N PRO A 211 -14.14 -2.21 13.68
CA PRO A 211 -15.33 -1.40 13.37
C PRO A 211 -15.51 -1.21 11.85
N MET A 212 -14.40 -1.23 11.11
CA MET A 212 -14.39 -1.22 9.66
C MET A 212 -15.09 -2.46 9.07
N TYR A 213 -14.92 -3.63 9.69
CA TYR A 213 -15.59 -4.87 9.29
C TYR A 213 -17.03 -4.94 9.81
N GLU A 214 -17.33 -4.32 10.95
CA GLU A 214 -18.70 -4.20 11.47
C GLU A 214 -19.56 -3.32 10.54
N GLU A 215 -19.07 -2.14 10.14
CA GLU A 215 -19.76 -1.30 9.15
C GLU A 215 -19.95 -2.03 7.80
N LEU A 216 -18.97 -2.84 7.36
CA LEU A 216 -19.09 -3.66 6.15
C LEU A 216 -20.03 -4.87 6.35
N GLY A 217 -20.11 -5.43 7.55
CA GLY A 217 -20.98 -6.55 7.92
C GLY A 217 -22.45 -6.15 7.91
N GLU A 218 -22.76 -4.94 8.37
CA GLU A 218 -24.10 -4.34 8.23
C GLU A 218 -24.50 -4.14 6.75
N MET A 219 -23.53 -3.90 5.86
CA MET A 219 -23.78 -3.81 4.41
C MET A 219 -24.10 -5.17 3.78
N GLY A 220 -23.49 -6.27 4.27
CA GLY A 220 -23.81 -7.63 3.82
C GLY A 220 -25.21 -8.10 4.28
N ALA A 221 -25.66 -7.64 5.45
CA ALA A 221 -26.98 -7.97 6.00
C ALA A 221 -28.12 -7.24 5.27
N ASN A 222 -27.91 -6.00 4.81
CA ASN A 222 -28.94 -5.21 4.13
C ASN A 222 -29.19 -5.59 2.66
N VAL A 223 -28.31 -6.37 2.02
CA VAL A 223 -28.53 -6.89 0.65
C VAL A 223 -29.36 -8.18 0.64
N LYS A 224 -29.56 -8.85 1.79
CA LYS A 224 -30.39 -10.06 1.90
C LYS A 224 -31.79 -9.85 2.53
N ALA A 225 -32.20 -8.62 2.84
CA ALA A 225 -33.51 -8.35 3.43
C ALA A 225 -34.63 -8.05 2.42
N GLY A 226 -34.43 -8.36 1.13
CA GLY A 226 -35.49 -8.35 0.11
C GLY A 226 -36.21 -9.70 0.02
N GLY A 227 -36.90 -10.13 1.07
CA GLY A 227 -37.67 -11.38 1.03
C GLY A 227 -38.03 -11.99 2.38
N GLY A 228 -38.71 -11.24 3.25
CA GLY A 228 -39.12 -11.74 4.56
C GLY A 228 -40.41 -11.08 5.03
N LYS A 229 -41.53 -11.67 4.64
CA LYS A 229 -42.91 -11.28 4.97
C LYS A 229 -43.07 -11.09 6.48
N ARG A 230 -43.37 -9.87 6.94
CA ARG A 230 -43.82 -9.60 8.31
C ARG A 230 -45.14 -10.34 8.54
N ARG A 231 -45.17 -11.28 9.48
CA ARG A 231 -46.38 -11.58 10.25
C ARG A 231 -46.23 -10.93 11.62
N ARG A 232 -46.95 -9.83 11.78
CA ARG A 232 -47.51 -9.43 13.06
C ARG A 232 -48.68 -10.39 13.28
N ASP A 233 -48.70 -11.11 14.38
CA ASP A 233 -49.87 -11.47 15.19
C ASP A 233 -49.43 -12.40 16.34
N GLU A 234 -49.86 -12.01 17.56
CA GLU A 234 -50.21 -12.85 18.72
C GLU A 234 -49.10 -13.61 19.49
N LEU A 235 -48.63 -13.02 20.60
CA LEU A 235 -49.08 -13.31 21.98
C LEU A 235 -48.40 -12.37 22.99
#